data_AF-A0A7X1ZPD5-F1
#
_entry.id   AF-A0A7X1ZPD5-F1
#
_cell.length_a   1.000
_cell.length_b   1.000
_cell.length_c   1.000
_cell.angle_alpha   90.00
_cell.angle_beta   90.00
_cell.angle_gamma   90.00
#
_symmetry.space_group_name_H-M   'P 1'
#
loop_
_entity.id
_entity.type
_entity.pdbx_description
1 polymer ?
#
loop_
_entity_poly.entity_id
_entity_poly.type
_entity_poly.pdbx_seq_one_letter_code
_entity_poly.pdbx_strand_id
1 'polypeptide(L)' 'MISVIIPTYNRASFLDEVIQSVLNQDYFVRNSSSSFEFLVIDET' A
#
# COMPACT_ATOMS: atom_id res chain seq x y z
N MET A 1 7.01 -6.53 10.92
CA MET A 1 5.92 -6.79 9.96
C MET A 1 5.04 -5.56 9.95
N ILE A 2 4.79 -4.99 8.77
CA ILE A 2 3.91 -3.81 8.59
C ILE A 2 2.65 -4.26 7.85
N SER A 3 1.49 -3.78 8.29
CA SER A 3 0.23 -3.92 7.58
C SER A 3 -0.20 -2.57 7.03
N VAL A 4 -0.42 -2.48 5.73
CA VAL A 4 -0.86 -1.27 5.04
C VAL A 4 -2.33 -1.44 4.66
N ILE A 5 -3.21 -0.70 5.33
CA ILE A 5 -4.65 -0.74 5.09
C ILE A 5 -5.04 0.45 4.21
N ILE A 6 -5.66 0.17 3.06
CA ILE A 6 -6.10 1.18 2.09
C ILE A 6 -7.62 1.08 1.95
N PRO A 7 -8.39 1.83 2.74
CA PRO A 7 -9.81 1.99 2.50
C PRO A 7 -10.02 2.87 1.26
N THR A 8 -10.77 2.38 0.28
CA THR A 8 -11.11 3.10 -0.95
C THR A 8 -12.62 3.13 -1.16
N TYR A 9 -13.10 4.13 -1.89
CA TYR A 9 -14.47 4.22 -2.36
C TYR A 9 -14.43 4.73 -3.80
N ASN A 10 -14.73 3.87 -4.78
CA ASN A 10 -14.74 4.22 -6.21
C ASN A 10 -13.45 4.93 -6.69
N ARG A 11 -12.29 4.50 -6.18
CA ARG A 11 -10.96 5.06 -6.51
C ARG A 11 -9.99 4.04 -7.12
N ALA A 12 -10.52 3.01 -7.77
CA ALA A 12 -9.72 1.96 -8.43
C ALA A 12 -8.65 2.54 -9.37
N SER A 13 -8.97 3.64 -10.08
CA SER A 13 -8.05 4.30 -11.01
C SER A 13 -6.84 4.98 -10.38
N PHE A 14 -6.81 5.17 -9.06
CA PHE A 14 -5.69 5.77 -8.32
C PHE A 14 -4.97 4.74 -7.44
N LEU A 15 -5.45 3.49 -7.42
CA LEU A 15 -4.92 2.47 -6.52
C LEU A 15 -3.48 2.10 -6.87
N ASP A 16 -3.12 2.14 -8.15
CA ASP A 16 -1.76 1.93 -8.64
C ASP A 16 -0.80 3.00 -8.13
N GLU A 17 -1.16 4.29 -8.24
CA GLU A 17 -0.38 5.42 -7.74
C GLU A 17 -0.15 5.30 -6.23
N VAL A 18 -1.19 4.96 -5.46
CA VAL A 18 -1.11 4.78 -4.01
C VAL A 18 -0.17 3.62 -3.65
N ILE A 19 -0.29 2.48 -4.32
CA ILE A 19 0.58 1.33 -4.08
C ILE A 19 2.05 1.69 -4.38
N GLN A 20 2.32 2.35 -5.52
CA GLN A 20 3.67 2.79 -5.86
C GLN A 20 4.22 3.78 -4.84
N SER A 21 3.40 4.71 -4.36
CA SER A 21 3.77 5.67 -3.32
C SER A 21 4.21 4.98 -2.03
N VAL A 22 3.46 3.97 -1.58
CA VAL A 22 3.82 3.22 -0.37
C VAL A 22 5.10 2.41 -0.56
N LEU A 23 5.23 1.69 -1.68
CA LEU A 23 6.43 0.88 -1.95
C LEU A 23 7.71 1.71 -2.07
N ASN A 24 7.59 2.98 -2.48
CA ASN A 24 8.71 3.91 -2.61
C ASN A 24 9.12 4.62 -1.31
N GLN A 25 8.50 4.31 -0.18
CA GLN A 25 8.93 4.88 1.11
C GLN A 25 10.30 4.33 1.53
N ASP A 26 11.14 5.19 2.13
CA ASP A 26 12.49 4.86 2.61
C ASP A 26 12.54 3.58 3.45
N TYR A 27 11.48 3.31 4.21
CA TYR A 27 11.36 2.10 5.02
C TYR A 27 11.46 0.82 4.18
N PHE A 28 10.71 0.71 3.10
CA PHE A 28 10.69 -0.49 2.25
C PHE A 28 11.92 -0.56 1.34
N VAL A 29 12.42 0.60 0.90
CA VAL A 29 13.62 0.68 0.05
C VAL A 29 14.87 0.25 0.81
N ARG A 30 15.03 0.71 2.06
CA ARG A 30 16.24 0.42 2.87
C ARG A 30 16.17 -0.88 3.63
N ASN A 31 14.96 -1.41 3.86
CA ASN A 31 14.73 -2.58 4.69
C ASN A 31 14.14 -3.74 3.87
N SER A 32 14.93 -4.24 2.92
CA SER A 32 14.51 -5.28 1.96
C SER A 32 14.17 -6.64 2.59
N SER A 33 14.50 -6.85 3.87
CA SER A 33 14.19 -8.08 4.62
C SER A 33 12.91 -7.97 5.46
N SER A 34 12.24 -6.81 5.45
CA SER A 34 11.03 -6.59 6.24
C SER A 34 9.80 -7.11 5.51
N SER A 35 9.03 -7.99 6.16
CA SER A 35 7.76 -8.48 5.63
C SER A 35 6.65 -7.44 5.80
N PHE A 36 5.82 -7.28 4.78
CA PHE A 36 4.64 -6.41 4.81
C PHE A 36 3.47 -7.01 4.03
N GLU A 37 2.28 -6.52 4.33
CA GLU A 37 1.02 -6.90 3.67
C GLU A 37 0.24 -5.64 3.27
N PHE A 38 -0.53 -5.74 2.19
CA PHE A 38 -1.49 -4.73 1.76
C PHE A 38 -2.90 -5.27 1.90
N LEU A 39 -3.77 -4.53 2.57
CA LEU A 39 -5.20 -4.81 2.70
C LEU A 39 -5.99 -3.66 2.08
N VAL A 40 -6.51 -3.88 0.87
CA VAL A 40 -7.39 -2.92 0.19
C VAL A 40 -8.83 -3.26 0.53
N ILE A 41 -9.55 -2.29 1.08
CA ILE A 41 -10.97 -2.43 1.43
C ILE A 41 -11.73 -1.44 0.56
N ASP A 42 -12.46 -1.96 -0.43
CA ASP A 42 -13.35 -1.12 -1.23
C ASP A 42 -14.73 -1.08 -0.57
N GLU A 43 -15.13 0.11 -0.15
CA GLU A 43 -16.49 0.39 0.27
C GLU A 43 -17.27 0.63 -1.03
N THR A 44 -18.11 -0.32 -1.44
CA THR A 44 -19.04 -0.18 -2.59
C THR A 44 -20.44 0.18 -2.12
#